data_AF-A0A9R1UV27-F1
#
_entry.id   AF-A0A9R1UV27-F1
#
_cell.length_a   1.000
_cell.length_b   1.000
_cell.length_c   1.000
_cell.angle_alpha   90.00
_cell.angle_beta   90.00
_cell.angle_gamma   90.00
#
_symmetry.space_group_name_H-M   'P 1'
#
loop_
_entity.id
_entity.type
_entity.pdbx_description
1 polymer ?
#
loop_
_entity_poly.entity_id
_entity_poly.type
_entity_poly.pdbx_seq_one_letter_code
_entity_poly.pdbx_strand_id
1 'polypeptide(L)'
;MSEFIPQRTCAYISQHDVHHGEMTVRETFDFAGRCLGVGTRYDLLAELVRREKIAGITPDPDIDAFMKATAMACQESSVVTDYVLKVYISSSQFQLFRSLSSSTDLQS
;
A
#
# COMPACT_ATOMS: atom_id res chain seq x y z
N MET A 1 -20.79 14.57 -12.89
CA MET A 1 -20.00 13.40 -12.48
C MET A 1 -18.68 13.42 -13.24
N SER A 2 -17.64 14.00 -12.64
CA SER A 2 -16.26 13.85 -13.09
C SER A 2 -15.60 12.90 -12.10
N GLU A 3 -15.50 11.64 -12.48
CA GLU A 3 -14.86 10.59 -11.68
C GLU A 3 -13.40 10.95 -11.41
N PHE A 4 -12.93 10.72 -10.18
CA PHE A 4 -11.52 10.92 -9.85
C PHE A 4 -10.71 9.81 -10.53
N ILE A 5 -10.04 10.15 -11.64
CA ILE A 5 -9.11 9.25 -12.30
C ILE A 5 -7.71 9.57 -11.75
N PRO A 6 -7.09 8.69 -10.94
CA PRO A 6 -5.70 8.87 -10.55
C PRO A 6 -4.83 8.90 -11.81
N GLN A 7 -4.21 10.06 -12.07
CA GLN A 7 -3.25 10.25 -13.16
C GLN A 7 -2.07 9.30 -12.91
N ARG A 8 -1.61 8.62 -13.97
CA ARG A 8 -0.64 7.52 -13.91
C ARG A 8 0.54 7.84 -12.96
N THR A 9 0.68 7.05 -11.90
CA THR A 9 1.91 7.03 -11.10
C THR A 9 3.00 6.37 -11.93
N CYS A 10 4.01 7.13 -12.34
CA CYS A 10 5.21 6.57 -12.96
C CYS A 10 6.31 6.46 -11.90
N ALA A 11 7.03 5.34 -11.91
CA ALA A 11 8.22 5.15 -11.09
C ALA A 11 9.40 4.91 -12.04
N TYR A 12 10.46 5.69 -11.89
CA TYR A 12 11.70 5.49 -12.62
C TYR A 12 12.60 4.56 -11.81
N ILE A 13 13.06 3.47 -12.43
CA ILE A 13 14.01 2.53 -11.82
C ILE A 13 15.35 2.72 -12.54
N SER A 14 16.36 3.14 -11.80
CA SER A 14 17.73 3.26 -12.32
C SER A 14 18.25 1.89 -12.76
N GLN A 15 19.02 1.85 -13.85
CA GLN A 15 19.72 0.65 -14.29
C GLN A 15 20.86 0.25 -13.33
N HIS A 16 21.36 1.20 -12.55
CA HIS A 16 22.30 0.92 -11.47
C HIS A 16 21.54 0.48 -10.23
N ASP A 17 21.76 -0.76 -9.84
CA ASP A 17 21.17 -1.34 -8.65
C ASP A 17 21.89 -0.82 -7.41
N VAL A 18 21.18 -0.03 -6.60
CA VAL A 18 21.66 0.49 -5.31
C VAL A 18 21.04 -0.37 -4.20
N HIS A 19 21.14 -1.69 -4.31
CA HIS A 19 20.61 -2.60 -3.29
C HIS A 19 21.56 -2.63 -2.08
N HIS A 20 20.98 -2.44 -0.88
CA HIS A 20 21.63 -2.84 0.36
C HIS A 20 21.15 -4.25 0.71
N GLY A 21 21.93 -5.26 0.34
CA GLY A 21 21.57 -6.68 0.49
C GLY A 21 21.46 -7.18 1.93
N GLU A 22 21.85 -6.36 2.91
CA GLU A 22 21.76 -6.68 4.35
C GLU A 22 20.42 -6.27 4.98
N MET A 23 19.62 -5.42 4.31
CA MET A 23 18.31 -5.01 4.82
C MET A 23 17.27 -6.10 4.61
N THR A 24 16.42 -6.31 5.61
CA THR A 24 15.22 -7.12 5.47
C THR A 24 14.22 -6.46 4.51
N VAL A 25 13.28 -7.26 3.99
CA VAL A 25 12.21 -6.77 3.10
C VAL A 25 11.41 -5.65 3.78
N ARG A 26 11.12 -5.80 5.08
CA ARG A 26 10.41 -4.78 5.88
C ARG A 26 11.20 -3.47 5.95
N GLU A 27 12.47 -3.53 6.33
CA GLU A 27 13.33 -2.36 6.45
C GLU A 27 13.47 -1.63 5.11
N THR A 28 13.52 -2.38 4.01
CA THR A 28 13.56 -1.82 2.65
C THR A 28 12.29 -1.02 2.33
N PHE A 29 11.11 -1.57 2.64
CA PHE A 29 9.84 -0.85 2.44
C PHE A 29 9.71 0.37 3.35
N ASP A 30 10.13 0.27 4.61
CA ASP A 30 10.11 1.40 5.53
C ASP A 30 11.08 2.51 5.10
N PHE A 31 12.26 2.15 4.61
CA PHE A 31 13.21 3.10 4.01
C PHE A 31 12.62 3.80 2.78
N ALA A 32 12.06 3.04 1.83
CA ALA A 32 11.42 3.61 0.64
C ALA A 32 10.25 4.54 1.00
N GLY A 33 9.43 4.15 1.99
CA GLY A 33 8.33 4.97 2.48
C GLY A 33 8.79 6.30 3.08
N ARG A 34 9.92 6.31 3.80
CA ARG A 34 10.54 7.54 4.31
C ARG A 34 11.10 8.42 3.19
N CYS A 35 11.75 7.84 2.17
CA CYS A 35 12.25 8.59 1.03
C CYS A 35 11.14 9.24 0.19
N LEU A 36 9.99 8.56 0.03
CA LEU A 36 8.82 9.13 -0.64
C LEU A 36 8.13 10.23 0.18
N GLY A 37 8.19 10.13 1.51
CA GLY A 37 7.50 11.05 2.40
C GLY A 37 5.97 10.93 2.31
N VAL A 38 5.26 11.85 2.96
CA VAL A 38 3.78 11.84 3.06
C VAL A 38 3.11 12.98 2.29
N GLY A 39 3.87 13.89 1.66
CA GLY A 39 3.32 15.14 1.08
C GLY A 39 2.18 14.90 0.10
N THR A 40 2.36 14.00 -0.86
CA THR A 40 1.32 13.66 -1.85
C THR A 40 0.08 13.02 -1.22
N ARG A 41 0.25 12.25 -0.13
CA ARG A 41 -0.85 11.60 0.58
C ARG A 41 -1.66 12.60 1.40
N TYR A 42 -1.00 13.60 1.99
CA TYR A 42 -1.65 14.69 2.70
C TYR A 42 -2.53 15.53 1.76
N ASP A 43 -1.98 15.95 0.61
CA ASP A 43 -2.71 16.75 -0.37
C ASP A 43 -3.92 15.99 -0.93
N LEU A 44 -3.73 14.70 -1.21
CA LEU A 44 -4.82 13.80 -1.63
C LEU A 44 -5.92 13.71 -0.57
N LEU A 45 -5.56 13.47 0.69
CA LEU A 45 -6.52 13.36 1.79
C LEU A 45 -7.30 14.66 1.99
N ALA A 46 -6.64 15.81 1.92
CA ALA A 46 -7.29 17.12 2.04
C ALA A 46 -8.34 17.35 0.94
N GLU A 47 -8.01 17.01 -0.30
CA GLU A 47 -8.94 17.14 -1.43
C GLU A 47 -10.08 16.12 -1.36
N LEU A 48 -9.81 14.90 -0.89
CA LEU A 48 -10.80 13.86 -0.65
C LEU A 48 -11.85 14.34 0.37
N VAL A 49 -11.41 14.78 1.55
CA VAL A 49 -12.28 15.29 2.63
C VAL A 49 -13.14 16.46 2.14
N ARG A 50 -12.56 17.38 1.35
CA ARG A 50 -13.30 18.52 0.78
C ARG A 50 -14.45 18.05 -0.12
N ARG A 51 -14.24 17.03 -0.95
CA ARG A 51 -15.26 16.49 -1.87
C ARG A 51 -16.33 15.70 -1.15
N GLU A 52 -15.96 14.87 -0.19
CA GLU A 52 -16.91 14.11 0.64
C GLU A 52 -17.87 15.06 1.36
N LYS A 53 -17.34 16.15 1.93
CA LYS A 53 -18.15 17.18 2.59
C LYS A 53 -19.14 17.86 1.64
N ILE A 54 -18.73 18.16 0.41
CA ILE A 54 -19.63 18.76 -0.60
C ILE A 54 -20.71 17.78 -1.04
N ALA A 55 -20.37 16.49 -1.12
CA ALA A 55 -21.29 15.43 -1.52
C ALA A 55 -22.17 14.91 -0.35
N GLY A 56 -21.92 15.34 0.89
CA GLY A 56 -22.62 14.84 2.08
C GLY A 56 -22.34 13.37 2.37
N ILE A 57 -21.16 12.87 1.98
CA ILE A 57 -20.75 11.48 2.17
C ILE A 57 -20.01 11.35 3.50
N THR A 58 -20.38 10.34 4.28
CA THR A 58 -19.61 9.91 5.46
C THR A 58 -18.73 8.74 5.05
N PRO A 59 -17.40 8.84 5.18
CA PRO A 59 -16.51 7.72 4.86
C PRO A 59 -16.67 6.59 5.88
N ASP A 60 -16.36 5.38 5.44
CA ASP A 60 -16.25 4.23 6.34
C ASP A 60 -15.17 4.48 7.41
N PRO A 61 -15.44 4.21 8.71
CA PRO A 61 -14.51 4.51 9.79
C PRO A 61 -13.12 3.86 9.64
N ASP A 62 -13.06 2.63 9.13
CA ASP A 62 -11.81 1.89 9.00
C ASP A 62 -10.97 2.45 7.84
N ILE A 63 -11.63 2.80 6.74
CA ILE A 63 -10.98 3.44 5.58
C ILE A 63 -10.49 4.83 5.95
N ASP A 64 -11.31 5.64 6.63
CA ASP A 64 -10.94 6.97 7.10
C ASP A 64 -9.74 6.95 8.05
N ALA A 65 -9.74 6.01 9.01
CA ALA A 65 -8.62 5.80 9.92
C ALA A 65 -7.34 5.42 9.18
N PHE A 66 -7.43 4.49 8.21
CA PHE A 66 -6.28 4.11 7.38
C PHE A 66 -5.75 5.28 6.55
N MET A 67 -6.62 6.01 5.87
CA MET A 67 -6.22 7.16 5.04
C MET A 67 -5.53 8.25 5.86
N LYS A 68 -6.05 8.55 7.06
CA LYS A 68 -5.41 9.47 8.00
C LYS A 68 -4.06 8.96 8.49
N ALA A 69 -3.99 7.71 8.93
CA ALA A 69 -2.75 7.10 9.43
C ALA A 69 -1.64 7.12 8.37
N THR A 70 -1.98 6.86 7.11
CA THR A 70 -1.00 6.88 6.01
C THR A 70 -0.57 8.27 5.56
N ALA A 71 -1.33 9.32 5.87
CA ALA A 71 -0.99 10.72 5.59
C ALA A 71 -0.20 11.40 6.73
N MET A 72 -0.08 10.76 7.90
CA MET A 72 0.69 11.28 9.02
C MET A 72 2.19 11.02 8.85
N ALA A 73 3.00 12.07 9.01
CA ALA A 73 4.44 11.94 9.04
C ALA A 73 4.91 11.21 10.32
N CYS A 74 6.04 10.51 10.24
CA CYS A 74 6.79 10.00 11.40
C CYS A 74 6.06 8.95 12.25
N GLN A 75 5.58 7.86 11.63
CA GLN A 75 5.22 6.65 12.36
C GLN A 75 6.45 5.75 12.52
N GLU A 76 6.68 5.21 13.72
CA GLU A 76 7.73 4.22 14.02
C GLU A 76 7.62 2.98 13.12
N SER A 77 6.38 2.53 12.88
CA SER A 77 6.04 1.47 11.92
C SER A 77 5.11 2.01 10.84
N SER A 78 5.44 1.77 9.57
CA SER A 78 4.61 2.17 8.44
C SER A 78 3.43 1.21 8.29
N VAL A 79 2.22 1.69 8.57
CA VAL A 79 0.96 0.96 8.33
C VAL A 79 0.85 0.49 6.87
N VAL A 80 1.42 1.26 5.94
CA VAL A 80 1.50 0.87 4.52
C VAL A 80 2.40 -0.34 4.34
N THR A 81 3.57 -0.36 4.98
CA THR A 81 4.49 -1.50 4.92
C THR A 81 3.84 -2.75 5.48
N ASP A 82 3.17 -2.65 6.62
CA ASP A 82 2.43 -3.78 7.22
C ASP A 82 1.34 -4.30 6.29
N TYR A 83 0.55 -3.41 5.70
CA TYR A 83 -0.49 -3.79 4.75
C TYR A 83 0.10 -4.49 3.53
N VAL A 84 1.13 -3.92 2.91
CA VAL A 84 1.80 -4.47 1.74
C VAL A 84 2.39 -5.85 2.03
N LEU A 85 3.13 -5.99 3.13
CA LEU A 85 3.69 -7.27 3.56
C LEU A 85 2.60 -8.30 3.82
N LYS A 86 1.52 -7.91 4.50
CA LYS A 86 0.37 -8.80 4.74
C LYS A 86 -0.25 -9.28 3.43
N VAL A 87 -0.47 -8.39 2.47
CA VAL A 87 -1.02 -8.74 1.14
C VAL A 87 -0.09 -9.73 0.42
N TYR A 88 1.22 -9.49 0.39
CA TYR A 88 2.16 -10.39 -0.27
C TYR A 88 2.29 -11.74 0.44
N ILE A 89 2.34 -11.77 1.76
CA ILE A 89 2.41 -13.01 2.54
C ILE A 89 1.12 -13.80 2.37
N SER A 90 -0.05 -13.16 2.49
CA SER A 90 -1.34 -13.83 2.29
C SER A 90 -1.52 -14.32 0.86
N SER A 91 -1.07 -13.56 -0.14
CA SER A 91 -1.08 -14.01 -1.54
C SER A 91 -0.17 -15.20 -1.78
N SER A 92 1.02 -15.22 -1.17
CA SER A 92 1.97 -16.33 -1.27
C SER A 92 1.44 -17.60 -0.61
N GLN A 93 0.84 -17.48 0.58
CA GLN A 93 0.19 -18.60 1.28
C GLN A 93 -1.01 -19.14 0.50
N PHE A 94 -1.81 -18.25 -0.10
CA PHE A 94 -2.94 -18.64 -0.95
C PHE A 94 -2.49 -19.36 -2.23
N GLN A 95 -1.42 -18.89 -2.89
CA GLN A 95 -0.84 -19.59 -4.04
C GLN A 95 -0.26 -20.95 -3.67
N LEU A 96 0.43 -21.05 -2.52
CA LEU A 96 0.93 -22.33 -2.01
C LEU A 96 -0.21 -23.31 -1.72
N PHE A 97 -1.27 -22.87 -1.04
CA PHE A 97 -2.47 -23.67 -0.78
C PHE A 97 -3.12 -24.16 -2.08
N ARG A 98 -3.28 -23.27 -3.08
CA ARG A 98 -3.83 -23.64 -4.39
C ARG A 98 -2.97 -24.66 -5.13
N SER A 99 -1.63 -24.55 -5.03
CA SER A 99 -0.70 -25.53 -5.60
C SER A 99 -0.84 -26.90 -4.94
N LEU A 100 -1.00 -26.94 -3.61
CA LEU A 100 -1.15 -28.20 -2.86
C LEU A 100 -2.50 -28.88 -3.14
N SER A 101 -3.60 -28.12 -3.22
CA SER A 101 -4.92 -28.67 -3.59
C SER A 101 -4.97 -29.18 -5.03
N SER A 102 -4.27 -28.52 -5.97
CA SER A 102 -4.19 -29.00 -7.35
C SER A 102 -3.37 -30.28 -7.50
N SER A 103 -2.44 -30.56 -6.59
CA SER A 103 -1.66 -31.82 -6.61
C SER A 103 -2.42 -33.01 -6.03
N THR A 104 -3.40 -32.78 -5.15
CA THR A 104 -4.25 -33.85 -4.60
C THR A 104 -5.34 -34.32 -5.56
N ASP A 105 -5.75 -33.49 -6.53
CA ASP A 105 -6.78 -33.84 -7.52
C ASP A 105 -6.26 -34.70 -8.69
N LEU A 106 -4.94 -34.86 -8.86
CA LEU A 106 -4.34 -35.70 -9.91
C LEU A 106 -4.05 -37.15 -9.47
N GLN A 107 -4.40 -37.53 -8.23
CA GLN A 107 -4.19 -38.89 -7.70
C GLN A 107 -5.48 -39.67 -7.42
N SER A 108 -6.65 -39.23 -7.92
CA SER A 108 -7.93 -39.96 -7.80
C SER A 108 -8.47 -40.45 -9.14
#